data_AF-A0A2G9ZB69-F1
#
_entry.id   AF-A0A2G9ZB69-F1
#
_cell.length_a   1.000
_cell.length_b   1.000
_cell.length_c   1.000
_cell.angle_alpha   90.00
_cell.angle_beta   90.00
_cell.angle_gamma   90.00
#
_symmetry.space_group_name_H-M   'P 1'
#
loop_
_entity.id
_entity.type
_entity.pdbx_description
1 polymer ?
#
loop_
_entity_poly.entity_id
_entity_poly.type
_entity_poly.pdbx_seq_one_letter_code
_entity_poly.pdbx_strand_id
1 'polypeptide(L)'
;MMEDDFFVCGVPRKEKTKYFKGPDEKEYKIRYETEENGNKAIRIESEDGTKTAFVINGKMEDFFDDADHIKFLGKSKYAYRIKSDGKVAYKVNKKIFGWFEYIENFHFLKNSHLFFVSENEQLACVINGTEYGPYEYVESIVFGQKGNWAFAALKECIPDYGQRGKWAIIKNSEEIFEINDAYISNLSFINSDGPARVNCRLDFNI
;
A
#
# COMPACT_ATOMS: atom_id res chain seq x y z
N MET A 1 29.07 30.34 -17.98
CA MET A 1 28.40 29.39 -17.07
C MET A 1 27.81 30.23 -15.96
N MET A 2 26.49 30.42 -15.99
CA MET A 2 25.76 31.08 -14.90
C MET A 2 25.25 29.97 -13.98
N GLU A 3 25.70 30.00 -12.73
CA GLU A 3 25.11 29.23 -11.65
C GLU A 3 23.84 29.98 -11.22
N ASP A 4 22.67 29.39 -11.48
CA ASP A 4 21.40 29.91 -11.00
C ASP A 4 21.26 29.60 -9.50
N ASP A 5 21.81 30.48 -8.68
CA ASP A 5 21.55 30.54 -7.25
C ASP A 5 20.10 31.01 -7.00
N PHE A 6 19.17 30.06 -6.88
CA PHE A 6 17.84 30.33 -6.36
C PHE A 6 17.91 30.65 -4.85
N PHE A 7 18.20 31.91 -4.52
CA PHE A 7 17.96 32.46 -3.19
C PHE A 7 16.45 32.61 -2.94
N VAL A 8 15.82 31.59 -2.38
CA VAL A 8 14.53 31.79 -1.71
C VAL A 8 14.82 32.40 -0.33
N CYS A 9 14.79 33.74 -0.26
CA CYS A 9 14.85 34.51 0.98
C CYS A 9 13.61 34.22 1.85
N GLY A 10 13.62 33.09 2.55
CA GLY A 10 12.68 32.77 3.62
C GLY A 10 13.41 32.84 4.97
N VAL A 11 12.99 33.75 5.83
CA VAL A 11 13.40 33.73 7.25
C VAL A 11 13.08 32.33 7.79
N PRO A 12 14.06 31.58 8.34
CA PRO A 12 13.80 30.24 8.87
C PRO A 12 12.72 30.35 9.95
N ARG A 13 11.53 29.82 9.65
CA ARG A 13 10.48 29.67 10.67
C ARG A 13 11.03 28.67 11.68
N LYS A 14 11.27 29.13 12.90
CA LYS A 14 11.47 28.24 14.05
C LYS A 14 10.16 27.48 14.26
N GLU A 15 10.05 26.30 13.67
CA GLU A 15 8.93 25.41 13.96
C GLU A 15 9.03 25.00 15.43
N LYS A 16 7.98 25.30 16.21
CA LYS A 16 7.89 24.85 17.59
C LYS A 16 7.71 23.33 17.58
N THR A 17 8.72 22.61 18.05
CA THR A 17 8.61 21.17 18.30
C THR A 17 7.48 20.92 19.31
N LYS A 18 6.54 20.04 18.94
CA LYS A 18 5.47 19.59 19.84
C LYS A 18 5.84 18.24 20.43
N TYR A 19 5.34 17.97 21.64
CA TYR A 19 5.55 16.72 22.35
C TYR A 19 4.21 16.11 22.76
N PHE A 20 4.16 14.77 22.81
CA PHE A 20 3.06 13.97 23.33
C PHE A 20 3.51 13.31 24.62
N LYS A 21 2.74 13.47 25.71
CA LYS A 21 3.01 12.77 26.98
C LYS A 21 2.37 11.40 26.94
N GLY A 22 3.17 10.34 26.91
CA GLY A 22 2.69 8.96 26.85
C GLY A 22 2.23 8.40 28.19
N PRO A 23 1.72 7.15 28.19
CA PRO A 23 1.20 6.48 29.38
C PRO A 23 2.29 6.12 30.41
N ASP A 24 3.56 6.13 30.00
CA ASP A 24 4.74 5.96 30.86
C ASP A 24 5.30 7.29 31.37
N GLU A 25 4.53 8.38 31.25
CA GLU A 25 4.87 9.76 31.61
C GLU A 25 6.05 10.36 30.81
N LYS A 26 6.56 9.66 29.79
CA LYS A 26 7.60 10.17 28.90
C LYS A 26 7.02 11.12 27.85
N GLU A 27 7.87 12.04 27.39
CA GLU A 27 7.54 12.94 26.29
C GLU A 27 8.12 12.42 24.97
N TYR A 28 7.26 12.30 23.96
CA TYR A 28 7.63 11.86 22.63
C TYR A 28 7.48 12.99 21.63
N LYS A 29 8.47 13.16 20.75
CA LYS A 29 8.42 14.19 19.71
C LYS A 29 7.32 13.86 18.71
N ILE A 30 6.42 14.81 18.46
CA ILE A 30 5.37 14.68 17.45
C ILE A 30 5.96 14.98 16.08
N ARG A 31 5.81 14.06 15.12
CA ARG A 31 6.21 14.22 13.73
C ARG A 31 5.08 14.79 12.88
N TYR A 32 3.88 14.26 13.01
CA TYR A 32 2.68 14.83 12.40
C TYR A 32 1.41 14.34 13.12
N GLU A 33 0.31 15.03 12.85
CA GLU A 33 -1.03 14.69 13.30
C GLU A 33 -1.96 14.61 12.08
N THR A 34 -2.88 13.66 12.08
CA THR A 34 -3.94 13.57 11.07
C THR A 34 -5.26 13.19 11.73
N GLU A 35 -6.36 13.67 11.17
CA GLU A 35 -7.70 13.38 11.65
C GLU A 35 -8.63 13.10 10.46
N GLU A 36 -9.35 11.98 10.50
CA GLU A 36 -10.28 11.59 9.44
C GLU A 36 -11.44 10.77 10.02
N ASN A 37 -12.67 11.11 9.62
CA ASN A 37 -13.89 10.38 10.02
C ASN A 37 -14.07 10.26 11.55
N GLY A 38 -13.59 11.25 12.31
CA GLY A 38 -13.61 11.27 13.77
C GLY A 38 -12.53 10.41 14.44
N ASN A 39 -11.59 9.87 13.67
CA ASN A 39 -10.39 9.24 14.22
C ASN A 39 -9.22 10.21 14.16
N LYS A 40 -8.37 10.19 15.19
CA LYS A 40 -7.12 10.97 15.24
C LYS A 40 -5.93 10.03 15.33
N ALA A 41 -4.88 10.34 14.56
CA ALA A 41 -3.59 9.68 14.66
C ALA A 41 -2.46 10.71 14.83
N ILE A 42 -1.51 10.40 15.71
CA ILE A 42 -0.30 11.18 15.94
C ILE A 42 0.87 10.26 15.68
N ARG A 43 1.75 10.59 14.73
CA ARG A 43 3.03 9.89 14.59
C ARG A 43 4.01 10.48 15.57
N ILE A 44 4.55 9.64 16.44
CA ILE A 44 5.52 10.00 17.47
C ILE A 44 6.84 9.27 17.23
N GLU A 45 7.91 9.84 17.76
CA GLU A 45 9.27 9.31 17.67
C GLU A 45 9.80 8.94 19.06
N SER A 46 10.58 7.86 19.13
CA SER A 46 11.27 7.42 20.35
C SER A 46 12.27 8.47 20.83
N GLU A 47 12.68 8.36 22.10
CA GLU A 47 13.61 9.31 22.73
C GLU A 47 14.96 9.41 22.01
N ASP A 48 15.46 8.28 21.49
CA ASP A 48 16.71 8.19 20.73
C ASP A 48 16.55 8.54 19.23
N GLY A 49 15.32 8.79 18.77
CA GLY A 49 15.04 9.11 17.37
C GLY A 49 15.10 7.93 16.40
N THR A 50 15.29 6.69 16.87
CA THR A 50 15.54 5.53 16.00
C THR A 50 14.27 4.79 15.57
N LYS A 51 13.17 4.98 16.32
CA LYS A 51 11.90 4.29 16.10
C LYS A 51 10.74 5.25 16.07
N THR A 52 9.66 4.86 15.40
CA THR A 52 8.40 5.62 15.40
C THR A 52 7.21 4.72 15.72
N ALA A 53 6.17 5.36 16.24
CA ALA A 53 4.89 4.72 16.57
C ALA A 53 3.74 5.67 16.23
N PHE A 54 2.52 5.12 16.23
CA PHE A 54 1.31 5.94 16.20
C PHE A 54 0.62 5.96 17.56
N VAL A 55 0.07 7.11 17.92
CA VAL A 55 -0.99 7.24 18.93
C VAL A 55 -2.30 7.40 18.19
N ILE A 56 -3.17 6.38 18.27
CA ILE A 56 -4.42 6.31 17.52
C ILE A 56 -5.58 6.40 18.51
N ASN A 57 -6.40 7.44 18.39
CA ASN A 57 -7.51 7.72 19.29
C ASN A 57 -7.08 7.71 20.78
N GLY A 58 -5.91 8.32 21.05
CA GLY A 58 -5.32 8.40 22.40
C GLY A 58 -4.62 7.12 22.87
N LYS A 59 -4.68 6.03 22.10
CA LYS A 59 -3.99 4.78 22.43
C LYS A 59 -2.66 4.70 21.68
N MET A 60 -1.58 4.52 22.42
CA MET A 60 -0.26 4.31 21.86
C MET A 60 -0.10 2.87 21.31
N GLU A 61 0.46 2.76 20.11
CA GLU A 61 0.85 1.52 19.46
C GLU A 61 2.35 1.21 19.68
N ASP A 62 2.77 0.00 19.29
CA ASP A 62 4.17 -0.44 19.39
C ASP A 62 5.12 0.40 18.51
N PHE A 63 6.38 0.52 18.95
CA PHE A 63 7.45 1.16 18.20
C PHE A 63 8.05 0.22 17.15
N PHE A 64 8.26 0.77 15.96
CA PHE A 64 8.90 0.11 14.82
C PHE A 64 10.05 0.97 14.31
N ASP A 65 10.95 0.41 13.51
CA ASP A 65 12.03 1.21 12.90
C ASP A 65 11.45 2.34 12.05
N ASP A 66 10.30 2.09 11.43
CA ASP A 66 9.43 3.13 10.89
C ASP A 66 7.95 2.75 10.98
N ALA A 67 7.08 3.74 11.11
CA ALA A 67 5.63 3.63 11.05
C ALA A 67 5.06 4.85 10.33
N ASP A 68 4.42 4.66 9.18
CA ASP A 68 3.94 5.75 8.33
C ASP A 68 2.70 5.38 7.49
N HIS A 69 2.27 6.30 6.60
CA HIS A 69 1.14 6.10 5.68
C HIS A 69 -0.17 5.61 6.33
N ILE A 70 -0.54 6.15 7.50
CA ILE A 70 -1.80 5.79 8.15
C ILE A 70 -3.02 6.19 7.31
N LYS A 71 -4.00 5.29 7.22
CA LYS A 71 -5.33 5.54 6.63
C LYS A 71 -6.42 5.03 7.57
N PHE A 72 -7.52 5.77 7.65
CA PHE A 72 -8.71 5.36 8.39
C PHE A 72 -9.75 4.74 7.46
N LEU A 73 -10.25 3.56 7.82
CA LEU A 73 -11.14 2.72 7.02
C LEU A 73 -12.59 2.74 7.57
N GLY A 74 -12.86 3.66 8.49
CA GLY A 74 -14.10 3.77 9.25
C GLY A 74 -13.83 4.22 10.68
N LYS A 75 -14.88 4.28 11.52
CA LYS A 75 -14.82 4.81 12.89
C LYS A 75 -13.88 4.08 13.86
N SER A 76 -13.40 2.89 13.51
CA SER A 76 -12.56 2.07 14.40
C SER A 76 -11.64 1.13 13.64
N LYS A 77 -11.45 1.39 12.35
CA LYS A 77 -10.62 0.55 11.49
C LYS A 77 -9.56 1.44 10.88
N TYR A 78 -8.31 1.07 11.05
CA TYR A 78 -7.17 1.81 10.52
C TYR A 78 -6.14 0.83 10.01
N ALA A 79 -5.26 1.33 9.14
CA ALA A 79 -4.05 0.63 8.82
C ALA A 79 -2.93 1.59 8.46
N TYR A 80 -1.71 1.14 8.67
CA TYR A 80 -0.50 1.91 8.44
C TYR A 80 0.65 0.96 8.12
N ARG A 81 1.64 1.47 7.40
CA ARG A 81 2.84 0.73 7.05
C ARG A 81 3.80 0.76 8.23
N ILE A 82 4.47 -0.36 8.48
CA ILE A 82 5.52 -0.49 9.50
C ILE A 82 6.77 -1.09 8.87
N LYS A 83 7.94 -0.78 9.45
CA LYS A 83 9.23 -1.32 9.07
C LYS A 83 9.95 -1.90 10.29
N SER A 84 10.51 -3.09 10.16
CA SER A 84 11.36 -3.73 11.18
C SER A 84 12.44 -4.54 10.48
N ASP A 85 13.69 -4.37 10.89
CA ASP A 85 14.81 -5.19 10.44
C ASP A 85 14.97 -5.22 8.91
N GLY A 86 14.77 -4.05 8.29
CA GLY A 86 14.86 -3.89 6.83
C GLY A 86 13.62 -4.35 6.05
N LYS A 87 12.71 -5.09 6.67
CA LYS A 87 11.45 -5.55 6.06
C LYS A 87 10.30 -4.60 6.36
N VAL A 88 9.29 -4.62 5.49
CA VAL A 88 8.08 -3.80 5.57
C VAL A 88 6.84 -4.67 5.75
N ALA A 89 5.87 -4.20 6.50
CA ALA A 89 4.57 -4.86 6.70
C ALA A 89 3.44 -3.83 6.77
N TYR A 90 2.20 -4.32 6.69
CA TYR A 90 1.03 -3.52 7.04
C TYR A 90 0.43 -4.00 8.34
N LYS A 91 0.16 -3.06 9.24
CA LYS A 91 -0.62 -3.31 10.45
C LYS A 91 -2.04 -2.80 10.23
N VAL A 92 -3.02 -3.71 10.21
CA VAL A 92 -4.45 -3.38 10.18
C VAL A 92 -5.03 -3.61 11.55
N ASN A 93 -5.44 -2.53 12.22
CA ASN A 93 -5.76 -2.52 13.64
C ASN A 93 -4.61 -3.14 14.46
N LYS A 94 -4.82 -4.34 15.02
CA LYS A 94 -3.85 -5.07 15.83
C LYS A 94 -3.14 -6.20 15.09
N LYS A 95 -3.52 -6.49 13.85
CA LYS A 95 -2.96 -7.62 13.09
C LYS A 95 -1.92 -7.11 12.11
N ILE A 96 -0.73 -7.72 12.13
CA ILE A 96 0.34 -7.50 11.17
C ILE A 96 0.17 -8.48 10.01
N PHE A 97 0.36 -8.00 8.79
CA PHE A 97 0.24 -8.78 7.57
C PHE A 97 1.58 -8.82 6.85
N GLY A 98 2.23 -9.99 6.97
CA GLY A 98 3.50 -10.33 6.34
C GLY A 98 4.70 -9.51 6.83
N TRP A 99 5.84 -9.76 6.20
CA TRP A 99 7.08 -8.99 6.30
C TRP A 99 7.83 -9.16 4.97
N PHE A 100 7.71 -8.15 4.12
CA PHE A 100 8.15 -8.18 2.73
C PHE A 100 9.35 -7.26 2.53
N GLU A 101 10.04 -7.41 1.39
CA GLU A 101 11.13 -6.51 1.02
C GLU A 101 10.57 -5.17 0.55
N TYR A 102 9.44 -5.21 -0.16
CA TYR A 102 8.78 -4.02 -0.67
C TYR A 102 7.26 -4.17 -0.64
N ILE A 103 6.55 -3.06 -0.44
CA ILE A 103 5.09 -3.00 -0.56
C ILE A 103 4.69 -1.73 -1.30
N GLU A 104 3.80 -1.86 -2.27
CA GLU A 104 3.26 -0.76 -3.08
C GLU A 104 1.73 -0.82 -3.23
N ASN A 105 1.18 0.25 -3.85
CA ASN A 105 -0.20 0.36 -4.33
C ASN A 105 -1.24 -0.10 -3.30
N PHE A 106 -1.30 0.65 -2.21
CA PHE A 106 -2.16 0.29 -1.09
C PHE A 106 -3.58 0.81 -1.25
N HIS A 107 -4.51 -0.14 -1.44
CA HIS A 107 -5.92 0.12 -1.65
C HIS A 107 -6.76 -0.41 -0.50
N PHE A 108 -7.71 0.41 -0.08
CA PHE A 108 -8.72 0.01 0.87
C PHE A 108 -10.10 0.11 0.27
N LEU A 109 -10.91 -0.87 0.63
CA LEU A 109 -12.34 -0.84 0.52
C LEU A 109 -12.95 -0.84 1.91
N LYS A 110 -14.24 -0.51 1.98
CA LYS A 110 -15.04 -0.53 3.22
C LYS A 110 -14.77 -1.78 4.07
N ASN A 111 -14.71 -2.95 3.44
CA ASN A 111 -14.50 -4.23 4.12
C ASN A 111 -13.21 -4.96 3.73
N SER A 112 -12.55 -4.59 2.63
CA SER A 112 -11.38 -5.30 2.13
C SER A 112 -10.13 -4.42 2.11
N HIS A 113 -8.97 -5.05 2.12
CA HIS A 113 -7.68 -4.37 1.95
C HIS A 113 -6.82 -5.15 0.96
N LEU A 114 -6.04 -4.41 0.20
CA LEU A 114 -5.16 -4.96 -0.83
C LEU A 114 -3.87 -4.16 -0.91
N PHE A 115 -2.78 -4.88 -1.05
CA PHE A 115 -1.47 -4.31 -1.39
C PHE A 115 -0.71 -5.28 -2.28
N PHE A 116 0.21 -4.74 -3.08
CA PHE A 116 1.19 -5.55 -3.80
C PHE A 116 2.46 -5.66 -2.97
N VAL A 117 3.01 -6.86 -2.93
CA VAL A 117 4.23 -7.16 -2.20
C VAL A 117 5.27 -7.66 -3.18
N SER A 118 6.53 -7.39 -2.87
CA SER A 118 7.65 -8.01 -3.57
C SER A 118 8.54 -8.76 -2.56
N GLU A 119 8.90 -9.98 -2.91
CA GLU A 119 9.90 -10.78 -2.20
C GLU A 119 10.71 -11.59 -3.22
N ASN A 120 12.04 -11.49 -3.16
CA ASN A 120 12.96 -12.14 -4.12
C ASN A 120 12.64 -11.79 -5.59
N GLU A 121 12.40 -10.51 -5.87
CA GLU A 121 12.06 -9.99 -7.21
C GLU A 121 10.74 -10.52 -7.81
N GLN A 122 9.96 -11.29 -7.04
CA GLN A 122 8.64 -11.76 -7.44
C GLN A 122 7.56 -10.88 -6.82
N LEU A 123 6.50 -10.61 -7.57
CA LEU A 123 5.36 -9.83 -7.11
C LEU A 123 4.22 -10.74 -6.68
N ALA A 124 3.56 -10.39 -5.59
CA ALA A 124 2.32 -11.03 -5.18
C ALA A 124 1.29 -9.96 -4.79
N CYS A 125 0.02 -10.35 -4.84
CA CYS A 125 -1.08 -9.52 -4.37
C CYS A 125 -1.58 -10.07 -3.04
N VAL A 126 -1.59 -9.27 -1.98
CA VAL A 126 -2.17 -9.66 -0.70
C VAL A 126 -3.54 -9.04 -0.55
N ILE A 127 -4.58 -9.87 -0.54
CA ILE A 127 -5.97 -9.44 -0.45
C ILE A 127 -6.58 -10.05 0.80
N ASN A 128 -7.03 -9.19 1.72
CA ASN A 128 -7.59 -9.60 3.00
C ASN A 128 -6.67 -10.52 3.83
N GLY A 129 -5.36 -10.37 3.65
CA GLY A 129 -4.34 -11.19 4.30
C GLY A 129 -4.12 -12.56 3.69
N THR A 130 -4.72 -12.86 2.53
CA THR A 130 -4.38 -14.01 1.70
C THR A 130 -3.48 -13.53 0.57
N GLU A 131 -2.36 -14.20 0.37
CA GLU A 131 -1.41 -13.90 -0.69
C GLU A 131 -1.76 -14.67 -1.97
N TYR A 132 -1.67 -14.00 -3.11
CA TYR A 132 -1.87 -14.56 -4.45
C TYR A 132 -0.63 -14.26 -5.29
N GLY A 133 0.04 -15.31 -5.75
CA GLY A 133 1.33 -15.25 -6.43
C GLY A 133 2.18 -16.49 -6.12
N PRO A 134 3.46 -16.48 -6.49
CA PRO A 134 4.18 -15.36 -7.12
C PRO A 134 3.80 -15.13 -8.59
N TYR A 135 4.01 -13.91 -9.05
CA TYR A 135 3.85 -13.44 -10.42
C TYR A 135 5.06 -12.57 -10.81
N GLU A 136 5.31 -12.41 -12.10
CA GLU A 136 6.33 -11.48 -12.57
C GLU A 136 5.85 -10.03 -12.53
N TYR A 137 4.54 -9.82 -12.72
CA TYR A 137 3.91 -8.52 -12.62
C TYR A 137 2.44 -8.62 -12.20
N VAL A 138 1.95 -7.60 -11.50
CA VAL A 138 0.53 -7.50 -11.11
C VAL A 138 0.04 -6.09 -11.38
N GLU A 139 -1.10 -5.97 -12.04
CA GLU A 139 -1.71 -4.67 -12.33
C GLU A 139 -3.24 -4.72 -12.38
N SER A 140 -3.83 -3.55 -12.65
CA SER A 140 -5.25 -3.42 -12.99
C SER A 140 -6.19 -4.04 -11.95
N ILE A 141 -5.96 -3.76 -10.66
CA ILE A 141 -6.87 -4.20 -9.60
C ILE A 141 -8.22 -3.49 -9.77
N VAL A 142 -9.29 -4.26 -9.67
CA VAL A 142 -10.65 -3.75 -9.59
C VAL A 142 -11.41 -4.34 -8.43
N PHE A 143 -12.36 -3.54 -7.95
CA PHE A 143 -13.20 -3.86 -6.82
C PHE A 143 -14.68 -3.66 -7.13
N GLY A 144 -15.49 -4.65 -6.77
CA GLY A 144 -16.94 -4.59 -6.78
C GLY A 144 -17.51 -4.17 -5.43
N GLN A 145 -18.79 -3.77 -5.40
CA GLN A 145 -19.43 -3.24 -4.19
C GLN A 145 -19.65 -4.30 -3.11
N LYS A 146 -19.79 -5.57 -3.50
CA LYS A 146 -20.00 -6.71 -2.58
C LYS A 146 -18.71 -7.37 -2.10
N GLY A 147 -17.58 -6.68 -2.22
CA GLY A 147 -16.26 -7.23 -1.86
C GLY A 147 -15.69 -8.17 -2.91
N ASN A 148 -16.33 -8.29 -4.08
CA ASN A 148 -15.73 -8.91 -5.25
C ASN A 148 -14.47 -8.15 -5.65
N TRP A 149 -13.46 -8.86 -6.13
CA TRP A 149 -12.23 -8.26 -6.62
C TRP A 149 -11.71 -9.04 -7.81
N ALA A 150 -10.95 -8.37 -8.67
CA ALA A 150 -10.16 -9.01 -9.70
C ALA A 150 -8.87 -8.23 -9.95
N PHE A 151 -7.84 -8.91 -10.47
CA PHE A 151 -6.60 -8.28 -10.94
C PHE A 151 -6.04 -9.06 -12.13
N ALA A 152 -5.15 -8.41 -12.87
CA ALA A 152 -4.38 -9.05 -13.93
C ALA A 152 -2.97 -9.37 -13.40
N ALA A 153 -2.48 -10.58 -13.68
CA ALA A 153 -1.14 -11.01 -13.29
C ALA A 153 -0.38 -11.60 -14.48
N LEU A 154 0.84 -11.11 -14.69
CA LEU A 154 1.78 -11.66 -15.65
C LEU A 154 2.47 -12.87 -14.99
N LYS A 155 2.19 -14.06 -15.52
CA LYS A 155 2.77 -15.32 -15.04
C LYS A 155 4.15 -15.58 -15.64
N GLU A 156 4.34 -15.16 -16.88
CA GLU A 156 5.57 -15.36 -17.64
C GLU A 156 5.71 -14.25 -18.68
N CYS A 157 6.78 -13.47 -18.59
CA CYS A 157 7.17 -12.46 -19.57
C CYS A 157 7.82 -13.12 -20.79
N ILE A 158 7.50 -12.60 -21.97
CA ILE A 158 8.27 -12.90 -23.17
C ILE A 158 9.51 -12.00 -23.15
N PRO A 159 10.73 -12.57 -23.15
CA PRO A 159 11.96 -11.79 -23.19
C PRO A 159 11.93 -10.74 -24.31
N ASP A 160 12.53 -9.57 -24.05
CA ASP A 160 12.65 -8.42 -24.97
C ASP A 160 11.36 -7.61 -25.24
N TYR A 161 10.19 -8.06 -24.79
CA TYR A 161 8.91 -7.37 -25.04
C TYR A 161 8.27 -6.68 -23.81
N GLY A 162 9.04 -6.45 -22.75
CA GLY A 162 8.58 -5.72 -21.56
C GLY A 162 7.47 -6.48 -20.83
N GLN A 163 6.31 -5.85 -20.56
CA GLN A 163 5.19 -6.48 -19.84
C GLN A 163 4.29 -7.36 -20.73
N ARG A 164 4.82 -7.86 -21.85
CA ARG A 164 4.08 -8.73 -22.78
C ARG A 164 4.35 -10.19 -22.43
N GLY A 165 3.30 -11.00 -22.38
CA GLY A 165 3.47 -12.43 -22.16
C GLY A 165 2.20 -13.14 -21.77
N LYS A 166 2.33 -14.10 -20.86
CA LYS A 166 1.27 -14.97 -20.39
C LYS A 166 0.58 -14.33 -19.19
N TRP A 167 -0.61 -13.81 -19.40
CA TRP A 167 -1.41 -13.15 -18.38
C TRP A 167 -2.53 -14.05 -17.86
N ALA A 168 -2.79 -13.97 -16.56
CA ALA A 168 -3.97 -14.53 -15.92
C ALA A 168 -4.86 -13.42 -15.34
N ILE A 169 -6.16 -13.65 -15.38
CA ILE A 169 -7.14 -12.84 -14.67
C ILE A 169 -7.57 -13.61 -13.44
N ILE A 170 -7.22 -13.09 -12.28
CA ILE A 170 -7.58 -13.67 -10.99
C ILE A 170 -8.80 -12.92 -10.48
N LYS A 171 -9.87 -13.64 -10.15
CA LYS A 171 -11.11 -13.08 -9.60
C LYS A 171 -11.53 -13.91 -8.40
N ASN A 172 -11.69 -13.27 -7.24
CA ASN A 172 -12.16 -13.92 -6.02
C ASN A 172 -11.44 -15.26 -5.74
N SER A 173 -10.11 -15.26 -5.86
CA SER A 173 -9.23 -16.42 -5.64
C SER A 173 -9.19 -17.47 -6.74
N GLU A 174 -9.92 -17.27 -7.85
CA GLU A 174 -9.93 -18.19 -8.99
C GLU A 174 -9.28 -17.56 -10.22
N GLU A 175 -8.45 -18.33 -10.92
CA GLU A 175 -8.00 -17.98 -12.28
C GLU A 175 -9.16 -18.24 -13.25
N ILE A 176 -9.73 -17.17 -13.79
CA ILE A 176 -10.93 -17.26 -14.64
C ILE A 176 -10.62 -17.19 -16.13
N PHE A 177 -9.44 -16.70 -16.49
CA PHE A 177 -9.04 -16.54 -17.88
C PHE A 177 -7.52 -16.44 -18.01
N GLU A 178 -7.00 -16.97 -19.10
CA GLU A 178 -5.58 -16.92 -19.47
C GLU A 178 -5.45 -16.31 -20.87
N ILE A 179 -4.51 -15.39 -21.03
CA ILE A 179 -4.26 -14.68 -22.30
C ILE A 179 -2.77 -14.82 -22.61
N ASN A 180 -2.48 -15.34 -23.80
CA ASN A 180 -1.11 -15.49 -24.28
C ASN A 180 -0.73 -14.32 -25.19
N ASP A 181 0.54 -13.93 -25.14
CA ASP A 181 1.15 -12.92 -26.01
C ASP A 181 0.43 -11.56 -26.01
N ALA A 182 -0.01 -11.12 -24.83
CA ALA A 182 -0.77 -9.88 -24.64
C ALA A 182 -0.11 -8.92 -23.66
N TYR A 183 -0.58 -7.67 -23.70
CA TYR A 183 -0.33 -6.64 -22.69
C TYR A 183 -1.69 -6.16 -22.15
N ILE A 184 -1.88 -6.15 -20.83
CA ILE A 184 -3.17 -5.81 -20.21
C ILE A 184 -3.11 -4.44 -19.56
N SER A 185 -3.37 -3.38 -20.33
CA SER A 185 -3.34 -2.02 -19.82
C SER A 185 -4.48 -1.64 -18.86
N ASN A 186 -5.59 -2.40 -18.84
CA ASN A 186 -6.75 -2.06 -18.00
C ASN A 186 -7.71 -3.23 -17.75
N LEU A 187 -8.20 -3.35 -16.51
CA LEU A 187 -9.28 -4.25 -16.09
C LEU A 187 -10.42 -3.39 -15.54
N SER A 188 -11.67 -3.74 -15.81
CA SER A 188 -12.85 -3.02 -15.30
C SER A 188 -13.99 -3.98 -14.97
N PHE A 189 -14.89 -3.62 -14.06
CA PHE A 189 -16.18 -4.33 -13.91
C PHE A 189 -17.25 -3.64 -14.76
N ILE A 190 -18.13 -4.40 -15.43
CA ILE A 190 -19.25 -3.83 -16.21
C ILE A 190 -20.26 -3.15 -15.29
N ASN A 191 -20.54 -3.82 -14.17
CA ASN A 191 -21.46 -3.40 -13.11
C ASN A 191 -20.79 -3.79 -11.79
N SER A 192 -21.16 -3.13 -10.68
CA SER A 192 -20.58 -3.38 -9.36
C SER A 192 -20.63 -4.84 -8.88
N ASP A 193 -21.54 -5.62 -9.47
CA ASP A 193 -21.77 -7.05 -9.22
C ASP A 193 -21.65 -7.92 -10.49
N GLY A 194 -21.33 -7.33 -11.63
CA GLY A 194 -21.27 -8.03 -12.92
C GLY A 194 -19.98 -8.86 -13.10
N PRO A 195 -19.87 -9.62 -14.19
CA PRO A 195 -18.59 -10.22 -14.56
C PRO A 195 -17.53 -9.13 -14.75
N ALA A 196 -16.29 -9.44 -14.37
CA ALA A 196 -15.15 -8.58 -14.73
C ALA A 196 -15.04 -8.55 -16.25
N ARG A 197 -14.90 -7.35 -16.83
CA ARG A 197 -14.48 -7.17 -18.22
C ARG A 197 -13.00 -6.80 -18.24
N VAL A 198 -12.23 -7.62 -18.94
CA VAL A 198 -10.88 -7.27 -19.28
C VAL A 198 -10.94 -6.45 -20.56
N ASN A 199 -10.48 -5.20 -20.50
CA ASN A 199 -10.22 -4.43 -21.70
C ASN A 199 -8.76 -4.65 -22.07
N CYS A 200 -8.48 -5.74 -22.76
CA CYS A 200 -7.14 -6.01 -23.27
C CYS A 200 -6.89 -5.11 -24.47
N ARG A 201 -5.78 -4.38 -24.45
CA ARG A 201 -5.21 -3.84 -25.67
C ARG A 201 -4.33 -4.91 -26.28
N LEU A 202 -4.89 -5.64 -27.25
CA LEU A 202 -4.09 -6.55 -28.08
C LEU A 202 -3.36 -5.68 -29.11
N ASP A 203 -2.15 -5.25 -28.76
CA ASP A 203 -1.24 -4.64 -29.73
C ASP A 203 -0.71 -5.75 -30.63
N PHE A 204 -1.44 -6.01 -31.73
CA PHE A 204 -0.91 -6.79 -32.84
C PHE A 204 0.16 -5.93 -33.52
N ASN A 205 1.43 -6.30 -33.35
CA ASN A 205 2.48 -5.84 -34.25
C ASN A 205 2.18 -6.49 -35.61
N ILE A 206 1.54 -5.74 -36.52
CA ILE A 206 1.34 -6.13 -37.92
C ILE A 206 2.62 -5.78 -38.69
#